data_AF-A0A7C5ZXX5-F1
#
_entry.id   AF-A0A7C5ZXX5-F1
#
_cell.length_a   1.000
_cell.length_b   1.000
_cell.length_c   1.000
_cell.angle_alpha   90.00
_cell.angle_beta   90.00
_cell.angle_gamma   90.00
#
_symmetry.space_group_name_H-M   'P 1'
#
loop_
_entity.id
_entity.type
_entity.pdbx_description
1 polymer ?
#
loop_
_entity_poly.entity_id
_entity_poly.type
_entity_poly.pdbx_seq_one_letter_code
_entity_poly.pdbx_strand_id
1 'polypeptide(L)'
;MDDYGGGERWQLVSGGVESVNNMSFDASIKHAGKNFKIYYCPIESFEDDLPRFGKFLEELSERGEEIMSIIPNMGFVTASIFLSGFQGVKGFAVITRLRF
;
A
#
# COMPACT_ATOMS: atom_id res chain seq x y z
N MET A 1 24.97 -22.96 9.40
CA MET A 1 23.50 -22.96 9.24
C MET A 1 23.06 -21.75 10.02
N ASP A 2 22.86 -20.65 9.29
CA ASP A 2 22.66 -19.34 9.90
C ASP A 2 21.21 -19.20 10.34
N ASP A 3 21.04 -18.99 11.63
CA ASP A 3 19.79 -18.79 12.33
C ASP A 3 19.38 -17.32 12.20
N TYR A 4 18.54 -16.98 11.23
CA TYR A 4 17.94 -15.65 11.10
C TYR A 4 16.70 -15.55 11.99
N GLY A 5 16.93 -15.55 13.31
CA GLY A 5 15.98 -15.10 14.31
C GLY A 5 16.06 -13.58 14.45
N GLY A 6 15.19 -12.86 13.76
CA GLY A 6 15.16 -11.39 13.80
C GLY A 6 13.81 -10.84 13.35
N GLY A 7 12.75 -11.13 14.11
CA GLY A 7 11.45 -10.52 13.92
C GLY A 7 11.51 -9.03 14.29
N GLU A 8 11.79 -8.18 13.30
CA GLU A 8 11.71 -6.73 13.47
C GLU A 8 10.24 -6.32 13.63
N ARG A 9 9.86 -6.14 14.90
CA ARG A 9 8.65 -5.47 15.33
C ARG A 9 8.75 -4.01 14.87
N TRP A 10 8.08 -3.68 13.77
CA TRP A 10 7.88 -2.29 13.34
C TRP A 10 7.28 -1.49 14.50
N GLN A 11 8.11 -0.70 15.18
CA GLN A 11 7.64 0.25 16.17
C GLN A 11 6.79 1.28 15.44
N LEU A 12 5.53 1.37 15.86
CA LEU A 12 4.60 2.42 15.46
C LEU A 12 5.22 3.75 15.87
N VAL A 13 5.84 4.43 14.91
CA VAL A 13 6.23 5.82 15.07
C VAL A 13 4.92 6.59 15.18
N SER A 14 4.75 7.28 16.29
CA SER A 14 3.58 8.05 16.70
C SER A 14 3.24 9.14 15.67
N GLY A 15 2.49 8.76 14.65
CA GLY A 15 1.76 9.60 13.71
C GLY A 15 0.59 8.75 13.25
N GLY A 16 -0.63 9.13 13.64
CA GLY A 16 -1.82 8.33 13.42
C GLY A 16 -1.93 7.83 11.98
N VAL A 17 -2.34 6.57 11.82
CA VAL A 17 -2.73 6.02 10.53
C VAL A 17 -4.00 6.77 10.11
N GLU A 18 -3.85 7.87 9.37
CA GLU A 18 -4.98 8.55 8.76
C GLU A 18 -5.46 7.70 7.58
N SER A 19 -6.68 7.19 7.70
CA SER A 19 -7.41 6.60 6.59
C SER A 19 -7.83 7.72 5.63
N VAL A 20 -7.60 7.52 4.33
CA VAL A 20 -7.95 8.55 3.34
C VAL A 20 -9.43 8.38 2.98
N ASN A 21 -10.31 8.92 3.82
CA ASN A 21 -11.77 8.67 3.81
C ASN A 21 -12.54 9.25 2.59
N ASN A 22 -11.88 9.54 1.47
CA ASN A 22 -12.53 10.13 0.29
C ASN A 22 -11.83 9.75 -1.02
N MET A 23 -11.26 8.55 -1.08
CA MET A 23 -10.61 8.00 -2.26
C MET A 23 -11.25 6.66 -2.65
N SER A 24 -11.09 6.31 -3.91
CA SER A 24 -11.64 5.11 -4.54
C SER A 24 -11.03 3.79 -4.05
N PHE A 25 -9.95 3.86 -3.27
CA PHE A 25 -9.23 2.71 -2.74
C PHE A 25 -9.01 2.88 -1.23
N ASP A 26 -9.12 1.78 -0.48
CA ASP A 26 -8.79 1.78 0.94
C ASP A 26 -7.27 1.89 1.09
N ALA A 27 -6.79 3.11 1.27
CA ALA A 27 -5.37 3.43 1.40
C ALA A 27 -5.14 4.15 2.73
N SER A 28 -4.03 3.78 3.37
CA SER A 28 -3.58 4.41 4.62
C SER A 28 -2.28 5.14 4.42
N ILE A 29 -2.20 6.38 4.90
CA ILE A 29 -0.94 7.13 4.87
C ILE A 29 0.00 6.53 5.92
N LYS A 30 1.17 6.07 5.49
CA LYS A 30 2.24 5.58 6.37
C LYS A 30 3.32 6.62 6.61
N HIS A 31 3.47 7.59 5.71
CA HIS A 31 4.35 8.73 5.87
C HIS A 31 3.81 9.95 5.12
N ALA A 32 3.84 11.12 5.76
CA ALA A 32 3.51 12.41 5.15
C ALA A 32 4.64 13.41 5.44
N GLY A 33 5.57 13.52 4.50
CA GLY A 33 6.69 14.46 4.56
C GLY A 33 6.43 15.73 3.75
N LYS A 34 7.40 16.65 3.78
CA LYS A 34 7.34 17.91 3.02
C LYS A 34 7.43 17.71 1.50
N ASN A 35 8.16 16.68 1.06
CA ASN A 35 8.42 16.42 -0.35
C ASN A 35 7.77 15.13 -0.85
N PHE A 36 7.57 14.16 0.04
CA PHE A 36 7.11 12.82 -0.30
C PHE A 36 6.02 12.34 0.64
N LYS A 37 5.09 11.55 0.11
CA LYS A 37 4.15 10.76 0.90
C LYS A 37 4.29 9.28 0.55
N ILE A 38 3.98 8.43 1.52
CA ILE A 38 3.94 6.98 1.36
C ILE A 38 2.58 6.48 1.79
N TYR A 39 1.88 5.84 0.86
CA TYR A 39 0.60 5.19 1.08
C TYR A 39 0.80 3.68 1.12
N TYR A 40 0.07 3.00 2.01
CA TYR A 40 -0.11 1.56 1.94
C TYR A 40 -1.53 1.25 1.50
N CYS A 41 -1.63 0.49 0.42
CA CYS A 41 -2.85 0.10 -0.28
C CYS A 41 -3.02 -1.43 -0.11
N PRO A 42 -3.72 -1.93 0.92
CA PRO A 42 -4.05 -3.35 1.06
C PRO A 42 -4.86 -3.87 -0.13
N ILE A 43 -4.65 -5.14 -0.49
CA ILE A 43 -5.43 -5.85 -1.50
C ILE A 43 -6.09 -7.06 -0.85
N GLU A 44 -7.37 -7.25 -1.12
CA GLU A 44 -8.12 -8.45 -0.74
C GLU A 44 -8.27 -9.40 -1.93
N SER A 45 -8.60 -8.88 -3.10
CA SER A 45 -8.70 -9.62 -4.37
C SER A 45 -7.93 -8.87 -5.45
N PHE A 46 -6.78 -9.41 -5.86
CA PHE A 46 -5.87 -8.70 -6.76
C PHE A 46 -6.56 -8.21 -8.04
N GLU A 47 -7.25 -9.10 -8.76
CA GLU A 47 -7.90 -8.74 -10.03
C GLU A 47 -9.04 -7.72 -9.83
N ASP A 48 -9.87 -7.88 -8.80
CA ASP A 48 -11.01 -7.00 -8.55
C ASP A 48 -10.59 -5.63 -7.99
N ASP A 49 -9.45 -5.57 -7.31
CA ASP A 49 -8.91 -4.37 -6.68
C ASP A 49 -8.10 -3.51 -7.65
N LEU A 50 -7.54 -4.10 -8.73
CA LEU A 50 -6.73 -3.38 -9.71
C LEU A 50 -7.44 -2.14 -10.32
N PRO A 51 -8.72 -2.20 -10.75
CA PRO A 51 -9.41 -1.01 -11.27
C PRO A 51 -9.55 0.11 -10.24
N ARG A 52 -9.85 -0.25 -8.98
CA ARG A 52 -9.94 0.72 -7.88
C ARG A 52 -8.57 1.30 -7.55
N PHE A 53 -7.53 0.48 -7.57
CA PHE A 53 -6.15 0.91 -7.35
C PHE A 53 -5.70 1.88 -8.43
N GLY A 54 -5.99 1.59 -9.71
CA GLY A 54 -5.72 2.50 -10.83
C GLY A 54 -6.42 3.85 -10.65
N LYS A 55 -7.69 3.86 -10.27
CA LYS A 55 -8.43 5.10 -9.99
C LYS A 55 -7.83 5.90 -8.83
N PHE A 56 -7.34 5.22 -7.79
CA PHE A 56 -6.63 5.89 -6.70
C PHE A 56 -5.34 6.58 -7.16
N LEU A 57 -4.59 5.98 -8.09
CA LEU A 57 -3.41 6.63 -8.66
C LEU A 57 -3.78 7.90 -9.46
N GLU A 58 -4.88 7.86 -10.22
CA GLU A 58 -5.40 9.05 -10.91
C GLU A 58 -5.82 10.13 -9.92
N GLU A 59 -6.55 9.77 -8.85
CA GLU A 59 -6.97 10.71 -7.80
C GLU A 59 -5.79 11.37 -7.07
N LEU A 60 -4.66 10.68 -6.91
CA LEU A 60 -3.41 11.26 -6.40
C LEU A 60 -2.82 12.26 -7.39
N SER A 61 -2.76 11.90 -8.68
CA SER A 61 -2.27 12.77 -9.75
C SER A 61 -3.08 14.06 -9.87
N GLU A 62 -4.42 13.95 -9.84
CA GLU A 62 -5.35 15.09 -9.88
C GLU A 62 -5.17 16.05 -8.70
N ARG A 63 -4.69 15.55 -7.55
CA ARG A 63 -4.39 16.34 -6.34
C ARG A 63 -2.99 16.97 -6.36
N GLY A 64 -2.27 16.85 -7.46
CA GLY A 64 -0.92 17.39 -7.62
C GLY A 64 0.18 16.49 -7.05
N GLU A 65 -0.11 15.20 -6.82
CA GLU A 65 0.90 14.24 -6.39
C GLU A 65 1.44 13.44 -7.58
N GLU A 66 2.75 13.44 -7.76
CA GLU A 66 3.42 12.63 -8.77
C GLU A 66 3.74 11.25 -8.23
N ILE A 67 3.24 10.20 -8.88
CA ILE A 67 3.57 8.81 -8.53
C ILE A 67 5.02 8.53 -8.92
N MET A 68 5.88 8.33 -7.92
CA MET A 68 7.31 8.05 -8.12
C MET A 68 7.59 6.55 -8.18
N SER A 69 6.88 5.75 -7.40
CA SER A 69 7.08 4.31 -7.32
C SER A 69 5.85 3.59 -6.78
N ILE A 70 5.66 2.35 -7.24
CA ILE A 70 4.69 1.40 -6.72
C ILE A 70 5.47 0.13 -6.39
N ILE A 71 5.50 -0.24 -5.11
CA ILE A 71 6.25 -1.39 -4.61
C ILE A 71 5.24 -2.46 -4.18
N PRO A 72 5.18 -3.62 -4.84
CA PRO A 72 4.30 -4.71 -4.41
C PRO A 72 4.81 -5.32 -3.10
N ASN A 73 3.90 -5.46 -2.13
CA ASN A 73 4.13 -6.25 -0.93
C ASN A 73 3.74 -7.70 -1.21
N MET A 74 4.73 -8.57 -1.35
CA MET A 74 4.51 -10.00 -1.64
C MET A 74 4.36 -10.81 -0.35
N GLY A 75 3.41 -11.74 -0.32
CA GLY A 75 3.28 -12.69 0.78
C GLY A 75 2.16 -13.71 0.59
N PHE A 76 1.89 -14.50 1.63
CA PHE A 76 0.77 -15.45 1.62
C PHE A 76 -0.59 -14.74 1.59
N VAL A 77 -1.32 -14.85 0.48
CA VAL A 77 -2.68 -14.34 0.32
C VAL A 77 -3.67 -15.50 0.22
N THR A 78 -4.87 -15.29 0.75
CA THR A 78 -5.96 -16.27 0.65
C THR A 78 -6.57 -16.15 -0.75
N ALA A 79 -6.22 -17.07 -1.64
CA ALA A 79 -6.82 -17.12 -2.98
C ALA A 79 -8.19 -17.80 -2.89
N SER A 80 -9.23 -17.03 -2.55
CA SER A 80 -10.64 -17.46 -2.54
C SER A 80 -11.00 -18.59 -1.55
N ILE A 81 -12.30 -18.75 -1.27
CA ILE A 81 -12.89 -19.56 -0.18
C ILE A 81 -12.53 -21.06 -0.23
N PHE A 82 -11.95 -21.55 -1.34
CA PHE A 82 -11.71 -22.98 -1.57
C PHE A 82 -10.25 -23.41 -1.80
N LEU A 83 -9.26 -22.51 -1.82
CA LEU A 83 -7.85 -22.87 -2.03
C LEU A 83 -6.92 -22.21 -1.01
N SER A 84 -6.30 -23.03 -0.16
CA SER A 84 -5.35 -22.61 0.85
C SER A 84 -3.98 -22.28 0.23
N GLY A 85 -3.64 -20.99 0.21
CA GLY A 85 -2.27 -20.47 0.21
C GLY A 85 -1.60 -20.36 -1.16
N PHE A 86 -1.80 -19.23 -1.84
CA PHE A 86 -0.94 -18.80 -2.95
C PHE A 86 -0.05 -17.65 -2.48
N GLN A 87 1.21 -17.63 -2.95
CA GLN A 87 2.08 -16.48 -2.75
C GLN A 87 1.66 -15.40 -3.77
N GLY A 88 1.20 -14.24 -3.30
CA GLY A 88 0.64 -13.19 -4.14
C GLY A 88 0.84 -11.80 -3.55
N VAL A 89 0.24 -10.80 -4.19
CA VAL A 89 0.36 -9.40 -3.77
C VAL A 89 -0.65 -9.13 -2.65
N LYS A 90 -0.16 -8.81 -1.46
CA LYS A 90 -0.96 -8.41 -0.27
C LYS A 90 -1.39 -6.95 -0.30
N GLY A 91 -0.74 -6.16 -1.12
CA GLY A 91 -0.93 -4.72 -1.20
C GLY A 91 0.23 -4.05 -1.90
N PHE A 92 0.16 -2.73 -1.98
CA PHE A 92 1.19 -1.89 -2.57
C PHE A 92 1.62 -0.81 -1.59
N ALA A 93 2.91 -0.50 -1.58
CA ALA A 93 3.37 0.81 -1.12
C ALA A 93 3.46 1.75 -2.32
N VAL A 94 2.74 2.87 -2.26
CA VAL A 94 2.79 3.92 -3.28
C VAL A 94 3.55 5.10 -2.72
N ILE A 95 4.62 5.50 -3.41
CA ILE A 95 5.43 6.65 -3.05
C ILE A 95 5.10 7.78 -4.01
N THR A 96 4.68 8.92 -3.48
CA THR A 96 4.41 10.12 -4.26
C THR A 96 5.36 11.26 -3.92
N ARG A 97 5.56 12.18 -4.87
CA ARG A 97 6.20 13.48 -4.68
C ARG A 97 5.17 14.59 -4.83
N LEU A 98 5.18 15.57 -3.94
CA LEU A 98 4.30 16.73 -4.05
C LEU A 98 4.83 17.68 -5.14
N ARG A 99 4.00 17.99 -6.14
CA ARG A 99 4.28 19.06 -7.10
C ARG A 99 3.75 20.37 -6.53
N PHE A 100 4.64 21.36 -6.43
CA PHE A 100 4.32 22.73 -6.01
C PHE A 100 4.10 23.60 -7.24
#